data_AF-K1YMA0-F1
#
_entry.id   AF-K1YMA0-F1
#
_cell.length_a   1.000
_cell.length_b   1.000
_cell.length_c   1.000
_cell.angle_alpha   90.00
_cell.angle_beta   90.00
_cell.angle_gamma   90.00
#
_symmetry.space_group_name_H-M   'P 1'
#
loop_
_entity.id
_entity.type
_entity.pdbx_description
1 polymer ?
#
loop_
_entity_poly.entity_id
_entity_poly.type
_entity_poly.pdbx_seq_one_letter_code
_entity_poly.pdbx_strand_id
1 'polypeptide(L)'
;FFNIFFKTSNLKQISGFTFFASLILGLGITSLIFYISLNINFLNNSFPYIFDVFLLLIILLIKQQNIIEPVTIPDSIIIGKRNYYARFILTFILFVSAITIFTLTSISNPHGVSDTFFQWNLRAKFMFLPKEEWKQIFLIPQDYLVKSYPLLLPGTIARIWKYMNNDAIFVYQIVSIFFSFSLAGMLFYSFKTLNSLFKGYISIILLMGTPMFLQMIPGQFADMPISLFIFSSLFFCIYLIYIPKITNIQF
;
A
#
# COMPACT_ATOMS: atom_id res chain seq x y z
N PHE A 1 3.16 -7.83 -12.87
CA PHE A 1 4.31 -6.96 -13.15
C PHE A 1 5.63 -7.57 -12.69
N PHE A 2 5.84 -7.87 -11.40
CA PHE A 2 7.11 -8.45 -10.92
C PHE A 2 7.43 -9.88 -11.41
N ASN A 3 6.40 -10.71 -11.70
CA ASN A 3 6.62 -12.06 -12.25
C ASN A 3 7.23 -12.10 -13.66
N ILE A 4 7.21 -10.99 -14.39
CA ILE A 4 7.69 -10.94 -15.78
C ILE A 4 9.22 -10.75 -15.85
N PHE A 5 9.82 -10.12 -14.83
CA PHE A 5 11.23 -9.71 -14.87
C PHE A 5 12.20 -10.59 -14.06
N PHE A 6 11.70 -11.42 -13.14
CA PHE A 6 12.56 -12.25 -12.27
C PHE A 6 12.37 -13.74 -12.55
N LYS A 7 13.47 -14.51 -12.56
CA LYS A 7 13.43 -15.98 -12.59
C LYS A 7 12.51 -16.49 -11.48
N THR A 8 11.62 -17.42 -11.83
CA THR A 8 10.52 -17.95 -11.00
C THR A 8 10.98 -18.52 -9.65
N SER A 9 12.22 -19.04 -9.56
CA SER A 9 12.80 -19.56 -8.31
C SER A 9 13.09 -18.46 -7.27
N ASN A 10 13.57 -17.29 -7.69
CA ASN A 10 13.92 -16.18 -6.78
C ASN A 10 12.67 -15.42 -6.30
N LEU A 11 11.61 -15.39 -7.12
CA LEU A 11 10.34 -14.75 -6.78
C LEU A 11 9.63 -15.41 -5.60
N LYS A 12 9.80 -16.72 -5.39
CA LYS A 12 9.19 -17.41 -4.24
C LYS A 12 9.69 -16.85 -2.90
N GLN A 13 10.98 -16.52 -2.80
CA GLN A 13 11.58 -16.02 -1.56
C GLN A 13 11.04 -14.62 -1.18
N ILE A 14 10.81 -13.74 -2.16
CA ILE A 14 10.28 -12.39 -1.95
C ILE A 14 8.77 -12.27 -2.20
N SER A 15 8.04 -13.38 -2.28
CA SER A 15 6.60 -13.42 -2.64
C SER A 15 5.73 -12.51 -1.75
N GLY A 16 5.96 -12.54 -0.43
CA GLY A 16 5.21 -11.69 0.50
C GLY A 16 5.51 -10.20 0.33
N PHE A 17 6.78 -9.84 0.08
CA PHE A 17 7.17 -8.46 -0.19
C PHE A 17 6.58 -7.96 -1.51
N THR A 18 6.72 -8.76 -2.58
CA THR A 18 6.21 -8.43 -3.92
C THR A 18 4.69 -8.29 -3.94
N PHE A 19 3.97 -9.06 -3.12
CA PHE A 19 2.53 -8.88 -2.91
C PHE A 19 2.20 -7.46 -2.46
N PHE A 20 2.79 -6.98 -1.36
CA PHE A 20 2.51 -5.63 -0.87
C PHE A 20 3.01 -4.54 -1.81
N ALA A 21 4.19 -4.70 -2.41
CA ALA A 21 4.68 -3.76 -3.43
C ALA A 21 3.72 -3.67 -4.63
N SER A 22 3.14 -4.80 -5.05
CA SER A 22 2.19 -4.84 -6.16
C SER A 22 0.86 -4.17 -5.85
N LEU A 23 0.38 -4.25 -4.60
CA LEU A 23 -0.83 -3.56 -4.14
C LEU A 23 -0.71 -2.04 -4.34
N ILE A 24 0.44 -1.48 -3.95
CA ILE A 24 0.72 -0.04 -4.04
C ILE A 24 0.87 0.42 -5.49
N LEU A 25 1.62 -0.33 -6.29
CA LEU A 25 1.74 -0.05 -7.72
C LEU A 25 0.39 -0.15 -8.44
N GLY A 26 -0.44 -1.12 -8.07
CA GLY A 26 -1.80 -1.28 -8.58
C GLY A 26 -2.65 -0.03 -8.31
N LEU A 27 -2.64 0.47 -7.07
CA LEU A 27 -3.32 1.73 -6.74
C LEU A 27 -2.79 2.93 -7.53
N GLY A 28 -1.46 3.02 -7.73
CA GLY A 28 -0.85 4.08 -8.53
C GLY A 28 -1.30 4.06 -10.00
N ILE A 29 -1.21 2.90 -10.64
CA ILE A 29 -1.61 2.72 -12.04
C ILE A 29 -3.11 3.04 -12.21
N THR A 30 -3.95 2.46 -11.35
CA THR A 30 -5.40 2.66 -11.43
C THR A 30 -5.79 4.12 -11.11
N SER A 31 -5.07 4.81 -10.23
CA SER A 31 -5.29 6.24 -9.94
C SER A 31 -4.91 7.12 -11.13
N LEU A 32 -3.80 6.83 -11.81
CA LEU A 32 -3.40 7.50 -13.05
C LEU A 32 -4.42 7.28 -14.17
N ILE A 33 -4.88 6.05 -14.36
CA ILE A 33 -5.89 5.72 -15.38
C ILE A 33 -7.21 6.41 -15.08
N PHE A 34 -7.62 6.46 -13.81
CA PHE A 34 -8.79 7.22 -13.39
C PHE A 34 -8.63 8.70 -13.77
N TYR A 35 -7.49 9.32 -13.47
CA TYR A 35 -7.25 10.71 -13.87
C TYR A 35 -7.26 10.92 -15.40
N ILE A 36 -6.66 10.02 -16.17
CA ILE A 36 -6.71 10.07 -17.64
C ILE A 36 -8.16 9.98 -18.13
N SER A 37 -8.97 9.10 -17.52
CA SER A 37 -10.39 8.95 -17.87
C SER A 37 -11.20 10.23 -17.60
N LEU A 38 -10.85 11.02 -16.57
CA LEU A 38 -11.48 12.31 -16.30
C LEU A 38 -11.18 13.38 -17.38
N ASN A 39 -10.05 13.25 -18.09
CA ASN A 39 -9.65 14.18 -19.16
C ASN A 39 -10.26 13.82 -20.51
N ILE A 40 -10.49 12.52 -20.75
CA ILE A 40 -11.09 12.02 -21.97
C ILE A 40 -12.60 11.95 -21.74
N ASN A 41 -13.30 13.07 -21.97
CA ASN A 41 -14.78 13.18 -21.90
C ASN A 41 -15.56 12.05 -22.61
N PHE A 42 -14.89 11.31 -23.49
CA PHE A 42 -15.43 10.21 -24.27
C PHE A 42 -15.61 8.90 -23.49
N LEU A 43 -14.90 8.74 -22.37
CA LEU A 43 -15.00 7.54 -21.55
C LEU A 43 -16.09 7.79 -20.51
N ASN A 44 -17.30 7.26 -20.80
CA ASN A 44 -18.40 7.16 -19.85
C ASN A 44 -17.90 6.85 -18.42
N ASN A 45 -18.64 7.29 -17.39
CA ASN A 45 -18.37 6.96 -15.98
C ASN A 45 -18.00 5.48 -15.77
N SER A 46 -18.45 4.58 -16.65
CA SER A 46 -18.18 3.15 -16.71
C SER A 46 -16.73 2.72 -16.98
N PHE A 47 -15.88 3.53 -17.61
CA PHE A 47 -14.56 3.07 -18.08
C PHE A 47 -13.60 2.60 -16.97
N PRO A 48 -13.43 3.34 -15.85
CA PRO A 48 -12.61 2.86 -14.73
C PRO A 48 -13.07 1.49 -14.20
N TYR A 49 -14.39 1.24 -14.18
CA TYR A 49 -14.95 -0.04 -13.78
C TYR A 49 -14.57 -1.16 -14.74
N ILE A 50 -14.73 -0.92 -16.04
CA ILE A 50 -14.38 -1.90 -17.08
C ILE A 50 -12.89 -2.22 -17.03
N PHE A 51 -12.06 -1.20 -16.85
CA PHE A 51 -10.61 -1.36 -16.73
C PHE A 51 -10.23 -2.19 -15.49
N ASP A 52 -10.80 -1.89 -14.32
CA ASP A 52 -10.52 -2.64 -13.10
C ASP A 52 -10.98 -4.11 -13.21
N VAL A 53 -12.14 -4.37 -13.82
CA VAL A 53 -12.61 -5.74 -14.10
C VAL A 53 -11.67 -6.46 -15.08
N PHE A 54 -11.23 -5.79 -16.14
CA PHE A 54 -10.29 -6.34 -17.10
C PHE A 54 -8.94 -6.66 -16.45
N LEU A 55 -8.44 -5.77 -15.60
CA LEU A 55 -7.21 -5.98 -14.83
C LEU A 55 -7.33 -7.18 -13.88
N LEU A 56 -8.47 -7.31 -13.18
CA LEU A 56 -8.75 -8.47 -12.34
C LEU A 56 -8.77 -9.78 -13.14
N LEU A 57 -9.40 -9.79 -14.31
CA LEU A 57 -9.41 -10.94 -15.21
C LEU A 57 -7.99 -11.32 -15.67
N ILE A 58 -7.17 -10.35 -16.07
CA ILE A 58 -5.76 -10.60 -16.42
C ILE A 58 -5.01 -11.22 -15.23
N ILE A 59 -5.20 -10.70 -14.02
CA ILE A 59 -4.55 -11.24 -12.81
C ILE A 59 -4.98 -12.69 -12.57
N LEU A 60 -6.27 -13.00 -12.70
CA LEU A 60 -6.80 -14.36 -12.55
C LEU A 60 -6.21 -15.32 -13.60
N LEU A 61 -6.13 -14.90 -14.86
CA LEU A 61 -5.56 -15.68 -15.96
C LEU A 61 -4.06 -15.97 -15.72
N ILE A 62 -3.29 -14.96 -15.32
CA ILE A 62 -1.86 -15.12 -14.99
C ILE A 62 -1.68 -16.06 -13.79
N LYS A 63 -2.57 -15.99 -12.78
CA LYS A 63 -2.50 -16.87 -11.60
C LYS A 63 -2.82 -18.32 -11.97
N GLN A 64 -3.77 -18.54 -12.87
CA GLN A 64 -4.16 -19.87 -13.35
C GLN A 64 -3.04 -20.54 -14.16
N GLN A 65 -2.25 -19.76 -14.91
CA GLN A 65 -1.07 -20.25 -15.63
C GLN A 65 0.15 -20.50 -14.73
N ASN A 66 0.21 -19.85 -13.56
CA ASN A 66 1.30 -19.96 -12.60
C ASN A 66 0.90 -20.73 -11.34
N ILE A 67 0.10 -21.79 -11.45
CA ILE A 67 -0.10 -22.76 -10.36
C ILE A 67 1.22 -23.50 -10.17
N ILE A 68 2.13 -22.86 -9.44
CA ILE A 68 3.42 -23.43 -9.13
C ILE A 68 3.24 -24.32 -7.92
N GLU A 69 3.70 -25.56 -8.01
CA GLU A 69 3.70 -26.49 -6.88
C GLU A 69 4.33 -25.84 -5.63
N PRO A 70 3.72 -26.03 -4.45
CA PRO A 70 4.27 -25.54 -3.20
C PRO A 70 5.66 -26.17 -3.04
N VAL A 71 6.70 -25.33 -3.05
CA VAL A 71 8.03 -25.80 -2.65
C VAL A 71 7.95 -26.01 -1.16
N THR A 72 8.01 -27.27 -0.75
CA THR A 72 8.21 -27.68 0.63
C THR A 72 9.58 -27.15 1.07
N ILE A 73 9.59 -26.01 1.75
CA ILE A 73 10.77 -25.54 2.46
C ILE A 73 10.96 -26.51 3.62
N PRO A 74 12.13 -27.15 3.78
CA PRO A 74 12.38 -27.97 4.95
C PRO A 74 12.16 -27.12 6.21
N ASP A 75 11.32 -27.59 7.12
CA ASP A 75 11.10 -27.01 8.45
C ASP A 75 12.34 -27.22 9.33
N SER A 76 13.51 -26.73 8.90
CA SER A 76 14.74 -26.81 9.67
C SER A 76 15.05 -25.46 10.33
N ILE A 77 14.09 -24.91 11.08
CA ILE A 77 14.41 -24.02 12.19
C ILE A 77 13.46 -24.39 13.34
N ILE A 78 13.93 -25.23 14.26
CA ILE A 78 13.36 -25.38 15.59
C ILE A 78 13.61 -24.07 16.33
N ILE A 79 12.87 -23.02 15.97
CA ILE A 79 12.73 -21.83 16.80
C ILE A 79 12.00 -22.36 18.03
N GLY A 80 12.64 -22.28 19.20
CA GLY A 80 12.03 -22.75 20.45
C GLY A 80 10.59 -22.22 20.54
N LYS A 81 9.61 -23.13 20.43
CA LYS A 81 8.17 -22.83 20.30
C LYS A 81 7.70 -21.81 21.36
N ARG A 82 8.36 -21.79 22.51
CA ARG A 82 8.13 -20.85 23.62
C ARG A 82 8.27 -19.37 23.25
N ASN A 83 9.20 -19.00 22.38
CA ASN A 83 9.43 -17.59 22.02
C ASN A 83 8.57 -17.11 20.84
N TYR A 84 7.98 -18.02 20.07
CA TYR A 84 7.08 -17.67 18.96
C TYR A 84 5.77 -17.07 19.49
N TYR A 85 5.11 -17.74 20.43
CA TYR A 85 3.85 -17.27 21.01
C TYR A 85 4.00 -15.91 21.68
N ALA A 86 5.08 -15.69 22.43
CA ALA A 86 5.33 -14.38 23.07
C ALA A 86 5.43 -13.24 22.05
N ARG A 87 6.13 -13.46 20.93
CA ARG A 87 6.25 -12.46 19.85
C ARG A 87 4.93 -12.22 19.14
N PHE A 88 4.19 -13.29 18.88
CA PHE A 88 2.87 -13.21 18.28
C PHE A 88 1.90 -12.42 19.18
N ILE A 89 1.83 -12.77 20.47
CA ILE A 89 1.00 -12.08 21.47
C ILE A 89 1.41 -10.61 21.56
N LEU A 90 2.70 -10.29 21.65
CA LEU A 90 3.17 -8.90 21.70
C LEU A 90 2.79 -8.13 20.43
N THR A 91 2.98 -8.73 19.25
CA THR A 91 2.58 -8.12 17.98
C THR A 91 1.07 -7.89 17.93
N PHE A 92 0.27 -8.85 18.43
CA PHE A 92 -1.17 -8.73 18.51
C PHE A 92 -1.62 -7.62 19.46
N ILE A 93 -1.01 -7.51 20.64
CA ILE A 93 -1.29 -6.42 21.59
C ILE A 93 -0.98 -5.07 20.95
N LEU A 94 0.16 -4.93 20.28
CA LEU A 94 0.53 -3.71 19.57
C LEU A 94 -0.40 -3.40 18.40
N PHE A 95 -0.90 -4.43 17.71
CA PHE A 95 -1.89 -4.25 16.65
C PHE A 95 -3.23 -3.76 17.20
N VAL A 96 -3.71 -4.32 18.32
CA VAL A 96 -4.94 -3.87 18.98
C VAL A 96 -4.79 -2.46 19.53
N SER A 97 -3.64 -2.10 20.11
CA SER A 97 -3.38 -0.73 20.58
C SER A 97 -3.33 0.25 19.41
N ALA A 98 -2.69 -0.13 18.29
CA ALA A 98 -2.66 0.65 17.07
C ALA A 98 -4.07 0.91 16.51
N ILE A 99 -4.92 -0.12 16.46
CA ILE A 99 -6.33 0.03 16.05
C ILE A 99 -7.06 0.99 16.99
N THR A 100 -6.90 0.82 18.30
CA THR A 100 -7.57 1.68 19.29
C THR A 100 -7.15 3.14 19.16
N ILE A 101 -5.85 3.41 19.02
CA ILE A 101 -5.34 4.78 18.81
C ILE A 101 -5.89 5.33 17.49
N PHE A 102 -5.82 4.54 16.42
CA PHE A 102 -6.32 4.93 15.12
C PHE A 102 -7.80 5.30 15.14
N THR A 103 -8.66 4.48 15.77
CA THR A 103 -10.10 4.73 15.82
C THR A 103 -10.42 5.99 16.62
N LEU A 104 -9.83 6.14 17.81
CA LEU A 104 -10.04 7.32 18.66
C LEU A 104 -9.58 8.60 17.97
N THR A 105 -8.42 8.60 17.32
CA THR A 105 -7.91 9.77 16.60
C THR A 105 -8.69 10.05 15.31
N SER A 106 -9.16 9.00 14.61
CA SER A 106 -9.98 9.17 13.41
C SER A 106 -11.37 9.72 13.71
N ILE A 107 -11.95 9.37 14.87
CA ILE A 107 -13.22 9.93 15.33
C ILE A 107 -13.06 11.42 15.66
N SER A 108 -11.96 11.81 16.31
CA SER A 108 -11.70 13.22 16.64
C SER A 108 -11.27 14.06 15.44
N ASN A 109 -10.62 13.45 14.43
CA ASN A 109 -10.13 14.12 13.24
C ASN A 109 -10.57 13.36 11.96
N PRO A 110 -11.86 13.40 11.61
CA PRO A 110 -12.41 12.61 10.52
C PRO A 110 -11.87 13.02 9.14
N HIS A 111 -11.35 14.23 8.99
CA HIS A 111 -10.73 14.73 7.76
C HIS A 111 -9.19 14.64 7.76
N GLY A 112 -8.59 14.03 8.80
CA GLY A 112 -7.15 14.06 9.01
C GLY A 112 -6.67 15.44 9.48
N VAL A 113 -5.38 15.74 9.25
CA VAL A 113 -4.79 17.04 9.60
C VAL A 113 -5.12 18.13 8.57
N SER A 114 -4.92 19.39 8.93
CA SER A 114 -5.23 20.54 8.07
C SER A 114 -4.64 20.41 6.65
N ASP A 115 -3.32 20.16 6.56
CA ASP A 115 -2.63 20.04 5.28
C ASP A 115 -3.19 18.89 4.44
N THR A 116 -3.56 17.80 5.10
CA THR A 116 -4.17 16.64 4.47
C THR A 116 -5.49 17.00 3.78
N PHE A 117 -6.32 17.76 4.50
CA PHE A 117 -7.60 18.17 3.95
C PHE A 117 -7.44 18.99 2.67
N PHE A 118 -6.57 20.00 2.70
CA PHE A 118 -6.37 20.89 1.55
C PHE A 118 -5.68 20.21 0.37
N GLN A 119 -4.67 19.37 0.64
CA GLN A 119 -3.84 18.84 -0.43
C GLN A 119 -4.39 17.58 -1.09
N TRP A 120 -5.14 16.71 -0.40
CA TRP A 120 -5.67 15.48 -1.01
C TRP A 120 -7.18 15.36 -0.91
N ASN A 121 -7.79 15.67 0.23
CA ASN A 121 -9.22 15.42 0.43
C ASN A 121 -10.08 16.35 -0.44
N LEU A 122 -9.70 17.63 -0.51
CA LEU A 122 -10.35 18.58 -1.40
C LEU A 122 -10.21 18.18 -2.86
N ARG A 123 -9.04 17.66 -3.28
CA ARG A 123 -8.85 17.19 -4.66
C ARG A 123 -9.69 15.98 -4.98
N ALA A 124 -9.81 15.03 -4.05
CA ALA A 124 -10.70 13.90 -4.20
C ALA A 124 -12.14 14.37 -4.42
N LYS A 125 -12.59 15.41 -3.70
CA LYS A 125 -13.93 16.00 -3.89
C LYS A 125 -14.11 16.56 -5.28
N PHE A 126 -13.18 17.38 -5.78
CA PHE A 126 -13.27 17.90 -7.15
C PHE A 126 -13.28 16.77 -8.18
N MET A 127 -12.41 15.76 -8.04
CA MET A 127 -12.39 14.60 -8.93
C MET A 127 -13.66 13.74 -8.86
N PHE A 128 -14.39 13.81 -7.75
CA PHE A 128 -15.68 13.13 -7.59
C PHE A 128 -16.84 13.89 -8.22
N LEU A 129 -16.72 15.19 -8.49
CA LEU A 129 -17.77 15.96 -9.16
C LEU A 129 -18.08 15.40 -10.56
N PRO A 130 -19.32 15.60 -11.06
CA PRO A 130 -19.68 15.20 -12.41
C PRO A 130 -19.05 16.11 -13.47
N LYS A 131 -18.93 15.58 -14.70
CA LYS A 131 -18.48 16.34 -15.90
C LYS A 131 -17.10 17.00 -15.69
N GLU A 132 -16.87 18.13 -16.35
CA GLU A 132 -15.61 18.88 -16.30
C GLU A 132 -15.43 19.72 -15.02
N GLU A 133 -16.34 19.63 -14.05
CA GLU A 133 -16.29 20.45 -12.82
C GLU A 133 -15.05 20.14 -11.97
N TRP A 134 -14.44 18.96 -12.14
CA TRP A 134 -13.18 18.63 -11.49
C TRP A 134 -12.05 19.61 -11.81
N LYS A 135 -12.09 20.28 -12.98
CA LYS A 135 -11.09 21.28 -13.40
C LYS A 135 -11.16 22.57 -12.57
N GLN A 136 -12.25 22.81 -11.85
CA GLN A 136 -12.38 23.97 -10.96
C GLN A 136 -11.32 23.99 -9.86
N ILE A 137 -10.70 22.83 -9.56
CA ILE A 137 -9.59 22.75 -8.63
C ILE A 137 -8.41 23.66 -9.01
N PHE A 138 -8.20 23.90 -10.32
CA PHE A 138 -7.10 24.72 -10.80
C PHE A 138 -7.33 26.23 -10.57
N LEU A 139 -8.56 26.63 -10.22
CA LEU A 139 -8.92 27.99 -9.86
C LEU A 139 -8.56 28.33 -8.40
N ILE A 140 -8.30 27.32 -7.57
CA ILE A 140 -7.91 27.54 -6.17
C ILE A 140 -6.50 28.17 -6.14
N PRO A 141 -6.29 29.27 -5.39
CA PRO A 141 -4.98 29.90 -5.28
C PRO A 141 -3.93 28.93 -4.72
N GLN A 142 -2.69 29.08 -5.19
CA GLN A 142 -1.60 28.17 -4.86
C GLN A 142 -1.22 28.21 -3.37
N ASP A 143 -1.52 29.31 -2.69
CA ASP A 143 -1.33 29.49 -1.25
C ASP A 143 -2.15 28.50 -0.42
N TYR A 144 -3.25 27.97 -1.00
CA TYR A 144 -4.11 26.97 -0.36
C TYR A 144 -3.90 25.56 -0.94
N LEU A 145 -3.52 25.44 -2.21
CA LEU A 145 -3.42 24.15 -2.90
C LEU A 145 -2.16 24.09 -3.79
N VAL A 146 -1.20 23.27 -3.38
CA VAL A 146 0.11 23.18 -4.07
C VAL A 146 -0.01 22.26 -5.27
N LYS A 147 -0.18 22.82 -6.47
CA LYS A 147 -0.57 22.11 -7.70
C LYS A 147 0.30 20.89 -8.08
N SER A 148 1.53 20.78 -7.59
CA SER A 148 2.48 19.70 -7.89
C SER A 148 2.29 18.39 -7.12
N TYR A 149 1.38 18.31 -6.13
CA TYR A 149 1.22 17.08 -5.36
C TYR A 149 0.73 15.88 -6.19
N PRO A 150 1.21 14.65 -5.89
CA PRO A 150 0.85 13.44 -6.64
C PRO A 150 -0.65 13.10 -6.57
N LEU A 151 -1.16 12.53 -7.65
CA LEU A 151 -2.59 12.17 -7.78
C LEU A 151 -2.95 10.83 -7.13
N LEU A 152 -1.96 10.07 -6.64
CA LEU A 152 -2.17 8.73 -6.07
C LEU A 152 -3.28 8.70 -5.02
N LEU A 153 -3.15 9.50 -3.95
CA LEU A 153 -4.13 9.58 -2.88
C LEU A 153 -5.49 10.12 -3.37
N PRO A 154 -5.58 11.34 -3.95
CA PRO A 154 -6.88 11.90 -4.29
C PRO A 154 -7.62 11.11 -5.37
N GLY A 155 -6.90 10.57 -6.36
CA GLY A 155 -7.51 9.74 -7.40
C GLY A 155 -7.99 8.39 -6.87
N THR A 156 -7.27 7.78 -5.91
CA THR A 156 -7.72 6.54 -5.25
C THR A 156 -9.01 6.79 -4.47
N ILE A 157 -9.05 7.85 -3.65
CA ILE A 157 -10.23 8.19 -2.85
C ILE A 157 -11.42 8.51 -3.74
N ALA A 158 -11.25 9.40 -4.72
CA ALA A 158 -12.31 9.78 -5.65
C ALA A 158 -12.88 8.58 -6.41
N ARG A 159 -12.01 7.64 -6.81
CA ARG A 159 -12.44 6.41 -7.47
C ARG A 159 -13.30 5.53 -6.56
N ILE A 160 -12.89 5.33 -5.31
CA ILE A 160 -13.69 4.58 -4.33
C ILE A 160 -15.05 5.26 -4.11
N TRP A 161 -15.08 6.59 -4.00
CA TRP A 161 -16.34 7.32 -3.90
C TRP A 161 -17.23 7.19 -5.12
N LYS A 162 -16.67 7.18 -6.34
CA LYS A 162 -17.42 6.86 -7.55
C LYS A 162 -18.04 5.47 -7.46
N TYR A 163 -17.29 4.47 -6.98
CA TYR A 163 -17.78 3.09 -6.82
C TYR A 163 -18.92 2.98 -5.81
N MET A 164 -18.87 3.78 -4.75
CA MET A 164 -19.91 3.86 -3.73
C MET A 164 -21.06 4.81 -4.09
N ASN A 165 -20.88 5.62 -5.12
CA ASN A 165 -21.74 6.76 -5.44
C ASN A 165 -22.00 7.71 -4.24
N ASN A 166 -20.98 7.91 -3.38
CA ASN A 166 -21.06 8.71 -2.16
C ASN A 166 -19.65 9.17 -1.74
N ASP A 167 -19.50 10.40 -1.23
CA ASP A 167 -18.26 10.97 -0.70
C ASP A 167 -18.03 10.64 0.78
N ALA A 168 -18.26 9.37 1.14
CA ALA A 168 -18.19 8.90 2.52
C ALA A 168 -16.81 9.16 3.15
N ILE A 169 -16.81 9.82 4.31
CA ILE A 169 -15.59 10.30 4.97
C ILE A 169 -14.65 9.14 5.32
N PHE A 170 -15.17 8.00 5.77
CA PHE A 170 -14.36 6.85 6.21
C PHE A 170 -13.43 6.28 5.12
N VAL A 171 -13.64 6.62 3.85
CA VAL A 171 -12.77 6.18 2.74
C VAL A 171 -11.34 6.68 2.92
N TYR A 172 -11.17 7.90 3.45
CA TYR A 172 -9.85 8.45 3.74
C TYR A 172 -9.08 7.58 4.76
N GLN A 173 -9.78 7.16 5.81
CA GLN A 173 -9.27 6.29 6.87
C GLN A 173 -8.87 4.93 6.31
N ILE A 174 -9.72 4.32 5.47
CA ILE A 174 -9.43 3.02 4.84
C ILE A 174 -8.17 3.11 3.98
N VAL A 175 -8.05 4.15 3.15
CA VAL A 175 -6.88 4.35 2.30
C VAL A 175 -5.62 4.52 3.14
N SER A 176 -5.68 5.28 4.24
CA SER A 176 -4.53 5.44 5.14
C SER A 176 -4.12 4.12 5.80
N ILE A 177 -5.08 3.37 6.36
CA ILE A 177 -4.83 2.03 6.93
C ILE A 177 -4.18 1.11 5.89
N PHE A 178 -4.67 1.15 4.65
CA PHE A 178 -4.13 0.31 3.57
C PHE A 178 -2.64 0.57 3.34
N PHE A 179 -2.23 1.84 3.26
CA PHE A 179 -0.81 2.18 3.10
C PHE A 179 0.00 1.79 4.34
N SER A 180 -0.48 2.08 5.55
CA SER A 180 0.24 1.71 6.79
C SER A 180 0.38 0.19 6.96
N PHE A 181 -0.66 -0.57 6.64
CA PHE A 181 -0.62 -2.04 6.65
C PHE A 181 0.34 -2.58 5.59
N SER A 182 0.32 -2.00 4.40
CA SER A 182 1.25 -2.38 3.33
C SER A 182 2.70 -2.11 3.73
N LEU A 183 2.98 -1.00 4.43
CA LEU A 183 4.32 -0.69 4.93
C LEU A 183 4.78 -1.69 5.98
N ALA A 184 3.93 -2.01 6.97
CA ALA A 184 4.24 -3.02 7.98
C ALA A 184 4.48 -4.39 7.35
N GLY A 185 3.67 -4.77 6.36
CA GLY A 185 3.81 -6.00 5.60
C GLY A 185 5.12 -6.06 4.81
N MET A 186 5.44 -5.02 4.05
CA MET A 186 6.71 -4.93 3.33
C MET A 186 7.90 -5.02 4.29
N LEU A 187 7.87 -4.26 5.39
CA LEU A 187 8.95 -4.27 6.38
C LEU A 187 9.20 -5.68 6.94
N PHE A 188 8.13 -6.35 7.37
CA PHE A 188 8.20 -7.73 7.87
C PHE A 188 8.82 -8.69 6.86
N TYR A 189 8.29 -8.69 5.62
CA TYR A 189 8.76 -9.61 4.60
C TYR A 189 10.18 -9.29 4.14
N SER A 190 10.60 -8.02 4.15
CA SER A 190 11.98 -7.64 3.86
C SER A 190 12.96 -8.26 4.85
N PHE A 191 12.73 -8.08 6.15
CA PHE A 191 13.61 -8.64 7.19
C PHE A 191 13.50 -10.17 7.31
N LYS A 192 12.31 -10.73 7.09
CA LYS A 192 12.12 -12.18 6.99
C LYS A 192 12.96 -12.77 5.86
N THR A 193 12.98 -12.12 4.70
CA THR A 193 13.67 -12.63 3.50
C THR A 193 15.18 -12.45 3.57
N LEU A 194 15.67 -11.30 4.04
CA LEU A 194 17.11 -11.02 4.10
C LEU A 194 17.80 -11.65 5.32
N ASN A 195 17.05 -12.02 6.36
CA ASN A 195 17.63 -12.52 7.59
C ASN A 195 16.86 -13.71 8.17
N SER A 196 15.78 -13.43 8.90
CA SER A 196 15.05 -14.45 9.64
C SER A 196 13.68 -13.95 10.07
N LEU A 197 12.77 -14.89 10.32
CA LEU A 197 11.43 -14.62 10.83
C LEU A 197 11.45 -13.76 12.11
N PHE A 198 12.45 -13.97 12.98
CA PHE A 198 12.59 -13.19 14.21
C PHE A 198 12.81 -11.70 13.94
N LYS A 199 13.71 -11.37 13.01
CA LYS A 199 13.96 -9.97 12.65
C LYS A 199 12.74 -9.34 11.99
N GLY A 200 11.95 -10.11 11.24
CA GLY A 200 10.65 -9.66 10.73
C GLY A 200 9.67 -9.27 11.84
N TYR A 201 9.52 -10.10 12.89
CA TYR A 201 8.68 -9.73 14.03
C TYR A 201 9.20 -8.49 14.77
N ILE A 202 10.52 -8.42 15.01
CA ILE A 202 11.13 -7.22 15.65
C ILE A 202 10.83 -5.97 14.83
N SER A 203 10.92 -6.03 13.50
CA SER A 203 10.70 -4.84 12.67
C SER A 203 9.25 -4.34 12.77
N ILE A 204 8.24 -5.22 12.80
CA ILE A 204 6.85 -4.81 13.04
C ILE A 204 6.69 -4.26 14.46
N ILE A 205 7.22 -4.96 15.46
CA ILE A 205 7.11 -4.55 16.88
C ILE A 205 7.69 -3.15 17.07
N LEU A 206 8.85 -2.86 16.48
CA LEU A 206 9.47 -1.54 16.54
C LEU A 206 8.62 -0.49 15.81
N LEU A 207 8.12 -0.81 14.61
CA LEU A 207 7.28 0.12 13.84
C LEU A 207 5.97 0.45 14.58
N MET A 208 5.22 -0.58 15.01
CA MET A 208 3.97 -0.41 15.74
C MET A 208 4.19 0.13 17.17
N GLY A 209 5.34 -0.14 17.77
CA GLY A 209 5.74 0.43 19.05
C GLY A 209 6.19 1.89 18.96
N THR A 210 6.32 2.46 17.75
CA THR A 210 6.72 3.86 17.55
C THR A 210 5.49 4.78 17.62
N PRO A 211 5.33 5.62 18.65
CA PRO A 211 4.12 6.43 18.82
C PRO A 211 3.90 7.41 17.66
N MET A 212 4.98 7.98 17.12
CA MET A 212 4.91 8.88 15.97
C MET A 212 4.30 8.20 14.74
N PHE A 213 4.66 6.94 14.48
CA PHE A 213 4.07 6.17 13.38
C PHE A 213 2.56 6.01 13.58
N LEU A 214 2.12 5.64 14.78
CA LEU A 214 0.70 5.47 15.10
C LEU A 214 -0.11 6.77 14.98
N GLN A 215 0.49 7.92 15.30
CA GLN A 215 -0.14 9.24 15.13
C GLN A 215 -0.24 9.66 13.67
N MET A 216 0.69 9.21 12.81
CA MET A 216 0.67 9.54 11.39
C MET A 216 -0.44 8.81 10.62
N ILE A 217 -0.84 7.61 11.04
CA ILE A 217 -1.91 6.84 10.35
C ILE A 217 -3.22 7.64 10.25
N PRO A 218 -3.84 8.12 11.35
CA PRO A 218 -5.09 8.88 11.26
C PRO A 218 -4.91 10.26 10.61
N GLY A 219 -3.69 10.81 10.59
CA GLY A 219 -3.36 12.07 9.93
C GLY A 219 -3.37 12.01 8.40
N GLN A 220 -3.36 10.80 7.81
CA GLN A 220 -3.42 10.56 6.35
C GLN A 220 -2.26 11.24 5.60
N PHE A 221 -1.06 11.19 6.17
CA PHE A 221 0.12 11.83 5.59
C PHE A 221 0.55 11.17 4.26
N ALA A 222 0.89 12.00 3.27
CA ALA A 222 1.45 11.56 1.98
C ALA A 222 2.82 10.88 2.12
N ASP A 223 3.50 11.11 3.25
CA ASP A 223 4.73 10.45 3.66
C ASP A 223 4.60 8.93 3.70
N MET A 224 3.41 8.38 3.98
CA MET A 224 3.19 6.93 4.03
C MET A 224 3.37 6.27 2.66
N PRO A 225 2.64 6.69 1.60
CA PRO A 225 2.92 6.24 0.23
C PRO A 225 4.36 6.48 -0.23
N ILE A 226 4.94 7.64 0.07
CA ILE A 226 6.32 7.97 -0.36
C ILE A 226 7.32 7.01 0.30
N SER A 227 7.19 6.80 1.61
CA SER A 227 8.03 5.86 2.38
C SER A 227 7.97 4.46 1.79
N LEU A 228 6.79 4.04 1.34
CA LEU A 228 6.60 2.75 0.67
C LEU A 228 7.36 2.64 -0.65
N PHE A 229 7.32 3.64 -1.52
CA PHE A 229 8.07 3.62 -2.78
C PHE A 229 9.57 3.66 -2.57
N ILE A 230 10.04 4.49 -1.63
CA ILE A 230 11.46 4.57 -1.26
C ILE A 230 11.92 3.24 -0.69
N PHE A 231 11.18 2.70 0.29
CA PHE A 231 11.49 1.41 0.92
C PHE A 231 11.48 0.28 -0.11
N SER A 232 10.49 0.28 -1.02
CA SER A 232 10.42 -0.71 -2.08
C SER A 232 11.67 -0.71 -2.94
N SER A 233 12.09 0.47 -3.37
CA SER A 233 13.23 0.67 -4.26
C SER A 233 14.53 0.25 -3.56
N LEU A 234 14.73 0.68 -2.32
CA LEU A 234 15.90 0.31 -1.51
C LEU A 234 15.99 -1.19 -1.29
N PHE A 235 14.88 -1.83 -0.93
CA PHE A 235 14.86 -3.28 -0.75
C PHE A 235 15.24 -4.01 -2.04
N PHE A 236 14.70 -3.62 -3.20
CA PHE A 236 15.08 -4.24 -4.47
C PHE A 236 16.56 -4.05 -4.79
N CYS A 237 17.11 -2.85 -4.59
CA CYS A 237 18.55 -2.61 -4.77
C CYS A 237 19.40 -3.51 -3.88
N ILE A 238 19.07 -3.60 -2.59
CA ILE A 238 19.78 -4.45 -1.63
C ILE A 238 19.62 -5.93 -2.02
N TYR A 239 18.40 -6.36 -2.34
CA TYR A 239 18.12 -7.75 -2.70
C TYR A 239 18.91 -8.18 -3.93
N LEU A 240 18.96 -7.34 -4.98
CA LEU A 240 19.74 -7.60 -6.18
C LEU A 240 21.25 -7.77 -5.89
N ILE A 241 21.80 -7.01 -4.95
CA ILE A 241 23.21 -7.14 -4.52
C ILE A 241 23.44 -8.46 -3.74
N TYR A 242 22.43 -8.96 -3.02
CA TYR A 242 22.53 -10.15 -2.19
C TYR A 242 22.26 -11.48 -2.94
N ILE A 243 21.50 -11.48 -4.05
CA ILE A 243 21.21 -12.68 -4.85
C ILE A 243 22.46 -13.52 -5.21
N PRO A 244 23.57 -12.93 -5.68
CA PRO A 244 24.78 -13.69 -6.02
C PRO A 244 25.42 -14.38 -4.81
N LYS A 245 25.30 -13.78 -3.61
CA LYS A 245 25.85 -14.34 -2.38
C LYS A 245 25.01 -15.51 -1.86
N ILE A 246 23.69 -15.43 -1.99
CA ILE A 246 22.78 -16.50 -1.55
C ILE A 246 22.92 -17.75 -2.44
N THR A 247 23.13 -17.55 -3.75
CA THR A 247 23.27 -18.66 -4.72
C THR A 247 24.64 -19.37 -4.62
N ASN A 248 25.70 -18.67 -4.23
CA ASN A 248 27.04 -19.25 -4.06
C ASN A 248 27.24 -20.06 -2.77
N ILE A 249 26.28 -20.06 -1.83
CA ILE A 249 26.36 -20.82 -0.57
C ILE A 249 25.73 -22.24 -0.71
N GLN A 250 25.22 -22.59 -1.89
CA GLN A 250 24.58 -23.90 -2.15
C GLN A 250 25.49 -24.97 -2.79
N PHE A 251 26.82 -24.88 -2.61
CA PHE A 251 27.75 -25.96 -2.99
C PHE A 251 28.40 -26.58 -1.77
#